data_AF-A0A2N1MX61-F1
#
_entry.id   AF-A0A2N1MX61-F1
#
_cell.length_a   1.000
_cell.length_b   1.000
_cell.length_c   1.000
_cell.angle_alpha   90.00
_cell.angle_beta   90.00
_cell.angle_gamma   90.00
#
_symmetry.space_group_name_H-M   'P 1'
#
loop_
_entity.id
_entity.type
_entity.pdbx_description
1 polymer ?
#
loop_
_entity_poly.entity_id
_entity_poly.type
_entity_poly.pdbx_seq_one_letter_code
_entity_poly.pdbx_strand_id
1 'polypeptide(L)'
;MAISKILNNIKLSMKVDLCFVLDCTGSMGSHIAAAKDCIFKVTNYIKHTNPSIELWVGFCGYRDHNDGSSRLQIFDFNDQYDQFVQYMLNVTPSSSPDNDIPEDVLGGLNAAITKMNWKNDTRILLHIGDNPPHGGNFTNLTDNYPNGDPYGLTAENVLEKMKSKRYFNKSNLSYKSFTFKIASQPFSAGAEKYAYFARDIKSKPEKEIVMKEYLKVGRNKSFERYLEAVEVSTVAHFLSTKFNLIAEKKNISKVNFLEVKLLRVCNRYYTIEPKLNAEYKRFNSNTGVISKLRHTLEAFAHFTYEYTKGYLVVCDLQGIEITDKLLTFQGIEVVTDEFLLTDPAIHCINPLRFGGTNIGKKGINELFLANHRCNDICKKLKLSHVQ
;
A
#
# COMPACT_ATOMS: atom_id res chain seq x y z
N MET A 1 13.83 17.03 24.29
CA MET A 1 14.44 15.69 24.17
C MET A 1 13.59 14.69 23.39
N ALA A 2 12.28 14.57 23.62
CA ALA A 2 11.41 13.64 22.86
C ALA A 2 11.04 14.13 21.44
N ILE A 3 10.71 15.43 21.27
CA ILE A 3 10.37 16.02 19.96
C ILE A 3 11.56 15.99 19.00
N SER A 4 12.77 16.30 19.47
CA SER A 4 14.00 16.21 18.67
C SER A 4 14.30 14.78 18.22
N LYS A 5 14.01 13.78 19.07
CA LYS A 5 14.14 12.36 18.72
C LYS A 5 13.11 11.94 17.66
N ILE A 6 11.86 12.40 17.77
CA ILE A 6 10.81 12.14 16.77
C ILE A 6 11.14 12.83 15.44
N LEU A 7 11.56 14.09 15.45
CA LEU A 7 11.96 14.81 14.24
C LEU A 7 13.18 14.19 13.57
N ASN A 8 14.15 13.71 14.35
CA ASN A 8 15.28 12.96 13.82
C ASN A 8 14.85 11.61 13.22
N ASN A 9 13.91 10.90 13.85
CA ASN A 9 13.36 9.67 13.27
C ASN A 9 12.60 9.93 11.97
N ILE A 10 11.85 11.03 11.87
CA ILE A 10 11.17 11.45 10.64
C ILE A 10 12.22 11.76 9.56
N LYS A 11 13.26 12.54 9.88
CA LYS A 11 14.37 12.83 8.95
C LYS A 11 15.09 11.56 8.50
N LEU A 12 15.37 10.62 9.41
CA LEU A 12 15.99 9.34 9.06
C LEU A 12 15.09 8.49 8.16
N SER A 13 13.77 8.54 8.34
CA SER A 13 12.81 7.86 7.45
C SER A 13 12.66 8.50 6.07
N MET A 14 13.14 9.74 5.90
CA MET A 14 13.18 10.45 4.60
C MET A 14 14.44 10.12 3.79
N LYS A 15 15.40 9.38 4.35
CA LYS A 15 16.53 8.84 3.59
C LYS A 15 16.18 7.47 3.04
N VAL A 16 16.34 7.29 1.73
CA VAL A 16 15.92 6.09 1.02
C VAL A 16 17.11 5.49 0.28
N ASP A 17 17.39 4.22 0.54
CA ASP A 17 18.28 3.40 -0.30
C ASP A 17 17.45 2.72 -1.37
N LEU A 18 17.72 3.02 -2.65
CA LEU A 18 17.06 2.43 -3.81
C LEU A 18 18.09 1.64 -4.63
N CYS A 19 17.95 0.31 -4.66
CA CYS A 19 18.79 -0.57 -5.44
C CYS A 19 18.03 -1.14 -6.64
N PHE A 20 18.68 -1.09 -7.81
CA PHE A 20 18.24 -1.81 -8.99
C PHE A 20 19.11 -3.04 -9.19
N VAL A 21 18.47 -4.22 -9.22
CA VAL A 21 19.11 -5.48 -9.58
C VAL A 21 18.70 -5.79 -11.01
N LEU A 22 19.64 -5.77 -11.95
CA LEU A 22 19.36 -5.83 -13.38
C LEU A 22 20.06 -7.01 -14.02
N ASP A 23 19.29 -7.77 -14.78
CA ASP A 23 19.79 -8.73 -15.74
C ASP A 23 20.58 -8.02 -16.85
N CYS A 24 21.84 -8.40 -16.99
CA CYS A 24 22.78 -7.84 -17.95
C CYS A 24 23.30 -8.88 -18.95
N THR A 25 22.49 -9.90 -19.26
CA THR A 25 22.85 -11.00 -20.16
C THR A 25 22.43 -10.67 -21.60
N GLY A 26 22.72 -11.56 -22.53
CA GLY A 26 22.51 -11.34 -23.96
C GLY A 26 21.03 -11.25 -24.33
N SER A 27 20.16 -11.97 -23.62
CA SER A 27 18.69 -11.95 -23.82
C SER A 27 18.13 -10.54 -23.65
N MET A 28 18.68 -9.80 -22.68
CA MET A 28 18.32 -8.42 -22.40
C MET A 28 18.78 -7.43 -23.49
N GLY A 29 19.48 -7.87 -24.54
CA GLY A 29 20.05 -6.98 -25.56
C GLY A 29 19.07 -5.96 -26.15
N SER A 30 17.86 -6.40 -26.52
CA SER A 30 16.82 -5.50 -27.07
C SER A 30 16.07 -4.71 -25.98
N HIS A 31 16.22 -5.08 -24.72
CA HIS A 31 15.44 -4.58 -23.59
C HIS A 31 16.23 -3.67 -22.64
N ILE A 32 17.57 -3.81 -22.59
CA ILE A 32 18.42 -3.17 -21.57
C ILE A 32 18.38 -1.64 -21.68
N ALA A 33 18.28 -1.08 -22.88
CA ALA A 33 18.09 0.36 -23.07
C ALA A 33 16.78 0.85 -22.45
N ALA A 34 15.68 0.13 -22.68
CA ALA A 34 14.38 0.44 -22.10
C ALA A 34 14.37 0.24 -20.57
N ALA A 35 15.08 -0.77 -20.06
CA ALA A 35 15.27 -0.99 -18.63
C ALA A 35 16.03 0.18 -17.99
N LYS A 36 17.12 0.66 -18.60
CA LYS A 36 17.88 1.83 -18.16
C LYS A 36 17.02 3.10 -18.16
N ASP A 37 16.23 3.32 -19.20
CA ASP A 37 15.28 4.43 -19.25
C ASP A 37 14.23 4.35 -18.13
N CYS A 38 13.73 3.14 -17.83
CA CYS A 38 12.80 2.92 -16.73
C CYS A 38 13.45 3.25 -15.38
N ILE A 39 14.68 2.78 -15.16
CA ILE A 39 15.49 3.09 -13.96
C ILE A 39 15.60 4.60 -13.80
N PHE A 40 15.99 5.33 -14.85
CA PHE A 40 16.10 6.79 -14.78
C PHE A 40 14.76 7.48 -14.51
N LYS A 41 13.66 7.02 -15.12
CA LYS A 41 12.31 7.53 -14.86
C LYS A 41 11.88 7.32 -13.41
N VAL A 42 12.12 6.14 -12.84
CA VAL A 42 11.79 5.84 -11.43
C VAL A 42 12.60 6.71 -10.48
N THR A 43 13.92 6.80 -10.69
CA THR A 43 14.79 7.64 -9.85
C THR A 43 14.39 9.11 -9.92
N ASN A 44 14.12 9.63 -11.13
CA ASN A 44 13.65 11.01 -11.31
C ASN A 44 12.26 11.22 -10.70
N TYR A 45 11.33 10.28 -10.86
CA TYR A 45 10.00 10.38 -10.27
C TYR A 45 10.06 10.49 -8.74
N ILE A 46 10.86 9.65 -8.09
CA ILE A 46 11.01 9.67 -6.62
C ILE A 46 11.59 11.02 -6.17
N LYS A 47 12.63 11.51 -6.84
CA LYS A 47 13.28 12.79 -6.53
C LYS A 47 12.32 13.99 -6.64
N HIS A 48 11.44 14.01 -7.64
CA HIS A 48 10.51 15.12 -7.87
C HIS A 48 9.19 15.00 -7.09
N THR A 49 8.78 13.78 -6.70
CA THR A 49 7.52 13.57 -5.98
C THR A 49 7.58 14.09 -4.53
N ASN A 50 8.75 14.01 -3.89
CA ASN A 50 8.95 14.58 -2.58
C ASN A 50 10.39 15.12 -2.45
N PRO A 51 10.58 16.44 -2.57
CA PRO A 51 11.90 17.08 -2.46
C PRO A 51 12.59 16.87 -1.10
N SER A 52 11.85 16.42 -0.08
CA SER A 52 12.40 16.14 1.24
C SER A 52 13.06 14.76 1.33
N ILE A 53 12.91 13.90 0.30
CA ILE A 53 13.53 12.58 0.26
C ILE A 53 14.98 12.71 -0.21
N GLU A 54 15.90 12.27 0.64
CA GLU A 54 17.31 12.10 0.29
C GLU A 54 17.48 10.69 -0.30
N LEU A 55 17.68 10.62 -1.62
CA LEU A 55 17.75 9.36 -2.35
C LEU A 55 19.21 8.91 -2.54
N TRP A 56 19.51 7.71 -2.07
CA TRP A 56 20.77 7.01 -2.27
C TRP A 56 20.53 5.88 -3.27
N VAL A 57 21.19 5.93 -4.42
CA VAL A 57 20.95 4.98 -5.52
C VAL A 57 22.11 4.01 -5.61
N GLY A 58 21.78 2.73 -5.69
CA GLY A 58 22.73 1.64 -5.91
C GLY A 58 22.31 0.77 -7.10
N PHE A 59 23.25 0.02 -7.65
CA PHE A 59 23.01 -0.90 -8.75
C PHE A 59 23.79 -2.20 -8.59
N CYS A 60 23.14 -3.31 -8.93
CA CYS A 60 23.73 -4.63 -8.99
C CYS A 60 23.32 -5.31 -10.31
N GLY A 61 24.20 -5.26 -11.30
CA GLY A 61 24.06 -6.04 -12.52
C GLY A 61 24.49 -7.48 -12.27
N TYR A 62 23.71 -8.44 -12.75
CA TYR A 62 24.11 -9.85 -12.78
C TYR A 62 24.07 -10.38 -14.21
N ARG A 63 24.90 -11.38 -14.46
CA ARG A 63 24.96 -12.14 -15.72
C ARG A 63 24.88 -13.63 -15.40
N ASP A 64 25.48 -14.50 -16.20
CA ASP A 64 25.50 -15.93 -15.96
C ASP A 64 26.80 -16.37 -15.25
N HIS A 65 26.84 -17.60 -14.73
CA HIS A 65 27.96 -18.18 -14.02
C HIS A 65 29.23 -18.31 -14.87
N ASN A 66 29.09 -18.47 -16.19
CA ASN A 66 30.18 -18.56 -17.16
C ASN A 66 30.86 -17.19 -17.44
N ASP A 67 30.23 -16.05 -17.08
CA ASP A 67 30.74 -14.69 -17.34
C ASP A 67 31.93 -14.27 -16.44
N GLY A 68 32.51 -15.19 -15.67
CA GLY A 68 33.76 -14.98 -14.92
C GLY A 68 33.73 -13.74 -14.01
N SER A 69 34.69 -12.83 -14.18
CA SER A 69 34.78 -11.59 -13.39
C SER A 69 33.71 -10.56 -13.74
N SER A 70 33.10 -10.65 -14.93
CA SER A 70 31.98 -9.80 -15.35
C SER A 70 30.63 -10.29 -14.86
N ARG A 71 30.54 -11.49 -14.27
CA ARG A 71 29.30 -12.07 -13.73
C ARG A 71 28.50 -11.09 -12.85
N LEU A 72 29.18 -10.31 -12.00
CA LEU A 72 28.53 -9.35 -11.11
C LEU A 72 29.13 -7.95 -11.29
N GLN A 73 28.27 -6.95 -11.44
CA GLN A 73 28.64 -5.55 -11.59
C GLN A 73 27.98 -4.72 -10.49
N ILE A 74 28.78 -4.16 -9.57
CA ILE A 74 28.27 -3.45 -8.39
C ILE A 74 28.61 -1.97 -8.46
N PHE A 75 27.60 -1.15 -8.22
CA PHE A 75 27.71 0.27 -7.91
C PHE A 75 27.07 0.51 -6.56
N ASP A 76 27.91 0.75 -5.54
CA ASP A 76 27.43 0.92 -4.17
C ASP A 76 26.68 2.25 -3.99
N PHE A 77 25.86 2.33 -2.94
CA PHE A 77 24.96 3.45 -2.69
C PHE A 77 25.71 4.78 -2.54
N ASN A 78 25.29 5.78 -3.32
CA ASN A 78 25.65 7.18 -3.13
C ASN A 78 24.47 8.09 -3.50
N ASP A 79 24.59 9.36 -3.13
CA ASP A 79 23.62 10.42 -3.42
C ASP A 79 23.99 11.27 -4.65
N GLN A 80 25.04 10.88 -5.38
CA GLN A 80 25.57 11.60 -6.54
C GLN A 80 24.92 11.06 -7.83
N TYR A 81 23.73 11.60 -8.15
CA TYR A 81 22.94 11.15 -9.30
C TYR A 81 23.72 11.13 -10.63
N ASP A 82 24.58 12.12 -10.87
CA ASP A 82 25.37 12.19 -12.10
C ASP A 82 26.38 11.02 -12.20
N GLN A 83 26.99 10.62 -11.08
CA GLN A 83 27.87 9.45 -11.05
C GLN A 83 27.11 8.17 -11.36
N PHE A 84 25.88 8.04 -10.82
CA PHE A 84 25.00 6.92 -11.13
C PHE A 84 24.64 6.89 -12.63
N VAL A 85 24.26 8.03 -13.22
CA VAL A 85 23.95 8.11 -14.65
C VAL A 85 25.15 7.70 -15.50
N GLN A 86 26.35 8.25 -15.22
CA GLN A 86 27.57 7.91 -15.94
C GLN A 86 27.94 6.43 -15.80
N TYR A 87 27.75 5.86 -14.61
CA TYR A 87 27.97 4.43 -14.41
C TYR A 87 26.99 3.59 -15.24
N MET A 88 25.70 3.94 -15.18
CA MET A 88 24.66 3.24 -15.92
C MET A 88 24.91 3.29 -17.42
N LEU A 89 25.45 4.37 -18.00
CA LEU A 89 25.81 4.42 -19.42
C LEU A 89 26.72 3.26 -19.85
N ASN A 90 27.65 2.85 -18.98
CA ASN A 90 28.60 1.76 -19.24
C ASN A 90 28.04 0.36 -18.98
N VAL A 91 26.81 0.22 -18.49
CA VAL A 91 26.16 -1.08 -18.33
C VAL A 91 25.69 -1.57 -19.71
N THR A 92 26.30 -2.67 -20.16
CA THR A 92 26.01 -3.35 -21.43
C THR A 92 25.67 -4.81 -21.21
N PRO A 93 24.83 -5.41 -22.09
CA PRO A 93 24.56 -6.84 -22.04
C PRO A 93 25.83 -7.62 -22.39
N SER A 94 26.06 -8.76 -21.74
CA SER A 94 27.10 -9.72 -22.13
C SER A 94 26.45 -10.88 -22.87
N SER A 95 26.99 -11.25 -24.01
CA SER A 95 26.57 -12.47 -24.71
C SER A 95 27.44 -13.63 -24.26
N SER A 96 26.84 -14.64 -23.62
CA SER A 96 27.47 -15.96 -23.50
C SER A 96 27.29 -16.73 -24.82
N PRO A 97 28.32 -17.43 -25.30
CA PRO A 97 28.23 -18.29 -26.49
C PRO A 97 27.59 -19.66 -26.23
N ASP A 98 27.24 -19.99 -24.98
CA ASP A 98 26.57 -21.25 -24.66
C ASP A 98 25.04 -21.17 -24.80
N ASN A 99 24.39 -22.33 -24.83
CA ASN A 99 22.94 -22.46 -24.95
C ASN A 99 22.26 -22.45 -23.58
N ASP A 100 22.91 -21.89 -22.55
CA ASP A 100 22.29 -21.71 -21.24
C ASP A 100 21.24 -20.59 -21.34
N ILE A 101 20.04 -20.85 -20.85
CA ILE A 101 18.95 -19.86 -20.89
C ILE A 101 18.68 -19.28 -19.49
N PRO A 102 18.66 -20.06 -18.40
CA PRO A 102 18.58 -19.50 -17.06
C PRO A 102 19.84 -18.70 -16.70
N GLU A 103 19.71 -17.81 -15.73
CA GLU A 103 20.76 -16.85 -15.38
C GLU A 103 21.08 -16.89 -13.87
N ASP A 104 22.17 -16.24 -13.44
CA ASP A 104 22.56 -16.12 -12.04
C ASP A 104 21.73 -15.07 -11.27
N VAL A 105 20.41 -15.18 -11.34
CA VAL A 105 19.45 -14.33 -10.64
C VAL A 105 19.71 -14.37 -9.12
N LEU A 106 19.96 -15.56 -8.57
CA LEU A 106 20.19 -15.74 -7.14
C LEU A 106 21.50 -15.11 -6.68
N GLY A 107 22.58 -15.20 -7.47
CA GLY A 107 23.84 -14.53 -7.19
C GLY A 107 23.72 -13.01 -7.27
N GLY A 108 22.98 -12.48 -8.26
CA GLY A 108 22.66 -11.06 -8.34
C GLY A 108 21.92 -10.54 -7.12
N LEU A 109 20.85 -11.21 -6.73
CA LEU A 109 20.07 -10.87 -5.54
C LEU A 109 20.88 -11.02 -4.24
N ASN A 110 21.67 -12.07 -4.10
CA ASN A 110 22.53 -12.27 -2.94
C ASN A 110 23.65 -11.21 -2.87
N ALA A 111 24.24 -10.82 -4.00
CA ALA A 111 25.24 -9.75 -4.08
C ALA A 111 24.65 -8.41 -3.66
N ALA A 112 23.44 -8.08 -4.10
CA ALA A 112 22.74 -6.86 -3.70
C ALA A 112 22.57 -6.78 -2.17
N ILE A 113 22.36 -7.90 -1.48
CA ILE A 113 22.18 -7.94 -0.01
C ILE A 113 23.52 -7.93 0.73
N THR A 114 24.50 -8.69 0.24
CA THR A 114 25.73 -9.02 1.01
C THR A 114 26.92 -8.16 0.67
N LYS A 115 26.96 -7.56 -0.53
CA LYS A 115 28.10 -6.77 -1.02
C LYS A 115 27.81 -5.27 -1.09
N MET A 116 26.55 -4.84 -1.03
CA MET A 116 26.18 -3.42 -1.03
C MET A 116 25.95 -2.89 0.38
N ASN A 117 26.24 -1.62 0.61
CA ASN A 117 26.23 -0.99 1.92
C ASN A 117 24.91 -0.25 2.19
N TRP A 118 23.88 -1.00 2.54
CA TRP A 118 22.58 -0.47 2.96
C TRP A 118 22.70 0.30 4.29
N LYS A 119 22.50 1.61 4.27
CA LYS A 119 22.72 2.51 5.42
C LYS A 119 21.43 3.10 5.97
N ASN A 120 20.44 3.37 5.12
CA ASN A 120 19.24 4.12 5.48
C ASN A 120 18.08 3.21 5.91
N ASP A 121 17.06 3.77 6.55
CA ASP A 121 15.95 3.03 7.15
C ASP A 121 14.93 2.53 6.12
N THR A 122 14.64 3.34 5.10
CA THR A 122 13.78 2.95 3.98
C THR A 122 14.64 2.34 2.89
N ARG A 123 14.42 1.07 2.57
CA ARG A 123 15.22 0.30 1.61
C ARG A 123 14.31 -0.32 0.57
N ILE A 124 14.61 -0.09 -0.69
CA ILE A 124 13.83 -0.57 -1.83
C ILE A 124 14.77 -1.31 -2.77
N LEU A 125 14.41 -2.53 -3.14
CA LEU A 125 15.10 -3.31 -4.16
C LEU A 125 14.12 -3.58 -5.30
N LEU A 126 14.50 -3.22 -6.52
CA LEU A 126 13.74 -3.50 -7.73
C LEU A 126 14.55 -4.45 -8.61
N HIS A 127 14.04 -5.66 -8.80
CA HIS A 127 14.64 -6.67 -9.68
C HIS A 127 14.01 -6.59 -11.07
N ILE A 128 14.86 -6.56 -12.10
CA ILE A 128 14.49 -6.44 -13.51
C ILE A 128 15.26 -7.52 -14.28
N GLY A 129 14.56 -8.42 -14.95
CA GLY A 129 15.14 -9.45 -15.80
C GLY A 129 14.10 -10.17 -16.64
N ASP A 130 14.55 -10.92 -17.64
CA ASP A 130 13.70 -11.64 -18.59
C ASP A 130 13.79 -13.18 -18.47
N ASN A 131 14.88 -13.71 -17.90
CA ASN A 131 15.09 -15.15 -17.70
C ASN A 131 15.02 -15.59 -16.22
N PRO A 132 14.68 -16.87 -15.94
CA PRO A 132 14.59 -17.42 -14.59
C PRO A 132 15.96 -17.76 -13.97
N PRO A 133 16.05 -17.99 -12.64
CA PRO A 133 17.23 -18.59 -12.02
C PRO A 133 17.46 -20.05 -12.46
N HIS A 134 18.72 -20.51 -12.37
CA HIS A 134 19.07 -21.93 -12.55
C HIS A 134 18.35 -22.87 -11.57
N GLY A 135 18.09 -24.08 -12.05
CA GLY A 135 17.51 -25.20 -11.31
C GLY A 135 16.17 -25.63 -11.89
N GLY A 136 15.99 -26.95 -12.04
CA GLY A 136 14.77 -27.54 -12.61
C GLY A 136 13.47 -27.28 -11.84
N ASN A 137 13.56 -26.70 -10.63
CA ASN A 137 12.40 -26.24 -9.88
C ASN A 137 11.82 -24.91 -10.39
N PHE A 138 12.60 -24.13 -11.15
CA PHE A 138 12.21 -22.81 -11.63
C PHE A 138 11.83 -22.79 -13.11
N THR A 139 12.34 -23.74 -13.89
CA THR A 139 12.19 -23.74 -15.35
C THR A 139 12.43 -25.12 -15.94
N ASN A 140 11.87 -25.33 -17.15
CA ASN A 140 12.11 -26.52 -17.99
C ASN A 140 12.98 -26.18 -19.22
N LEU A 141 13.62 -25.00 -19.22
CA LEU A 141 14.51 -24.55 -20.28
C LEU A 141 15.83 -25.33 -20.26
N THR A 142 16.60 -25.22 -21.34
CA THR A 142 17.97 -25.75 -21.37
C THR A 142 18.81 -25.02 -20.33
N ASP A 143 19.32 -25.79 -19.36
CA ASP A 143 20.00 -25.29 -18.15
C ASP A 143 21.28 -26.08 -17.93
N ASN A 144 22.43 -25.41 -17.89
CA ASN A 144 23.72 -26.06 -17.59
C ASN A 144 23.86 -26.38 -16.08
N TYR A 145 23.00 -25.81 -15.24
CA TYR A 145 22.96 -25.97 -13.80
C TYR A 145 21.59 -26.51 -13.32
N PRO A 146 21.14 -27.68 -13.82
CA PRO A 146 19.78 -28.19 -13.55
C PRO A 146 19.52 -28.53 -12.07
N ASN A 147 20.60 -28.73 -11.30
CA ASN A 147 20.53 -28.96 -9.85
C ASN A 147 20.48 -27.67 -9.02
N GLY A 148 20.45 -26.50 -9.66
CA GLY A 148 20.44 -25.18 -9.04
C GLY A 148 21.79 -24.48 -9.06
N ASP A 149 21.87 -23.33 -8.38
CA ASP A 149 23.07 -22.47 -8.32
C ASP A 149 24.32 -23.26 -7.87
N PRO A 150 25.45 -23.17 -8.61
CA PRO A 150 26.68 -23.92 -8.35
C PRO A 150 27.41 -23.49 -7.07
N TYR A 151 27.06 -22.37 -6.45
CA TYR A 151 27.58 -21.90 -5.17
C TYR A 151 26.65 -22.26 -3.99
N GLY A 152 25.59 -23.04 -4.24
CA GLY A 152 24.64 -23.49 -3.23
C GLY A 152 23.67 -22.40 -2.78
N LEU A 153 23.49 -21.34 -3.56
CA LEU A 153 22.41 -20.38 -3.30
C LEU A 153 21.06 -21.03 -3.60
N THR A 154 20.09 -20.81 -2.71
CA THR A 154 18.71 -21.23 -2.93
C THR A 154 17.80 -20.03 -2.77
N ALA A 155 16.65 -20.04 -3.45
CA ALA A 155 15.69 -18.96 -3.31
C ALA A 155 15.31 -18.74 -1.84
N GLU A 156 15.17 -19.82 -1.06
CA GLU A 156 14.86 -19.76 0.37
C GLU A 156 15.96 -19.02 1.13
N ASN A 157 17.23 -19.38 0.95
CA ASN A 157 18.31 -18.80 1.72
C ASN A 157 18.58 -17.33 1.33
N VAL A 158 18.41 -16.98 0.05
CA VAL A 158 18.55 -15.60 -0.44
C VAL A 158 17.38 -14.76 0.08
N LEU A 159 16.15 -15.24 -0.05
CA LEU A 159 14.96 -14.52 0.43
C LEU A 159 14.91 -14.42 1.96
N GLU A 160 15.44 -15.41 2.68
CA GLU A 160 15.57 -15.33 4.15
C GLU A 160 16.59 -14.26 4.55
N LYS A 161 17.74 -14.18 3.87
CA LYS A 161 18.72 -13.10 4.05
C LYS A 161 18.15 -11.74 3.70
N MET A 162 17.30 -11.65 2.66
CA MET A 162 16.52 -10.45 2.40
C MET A 162 15.67 -10.16 3.64
N LYS A 163 14.77 -11.06 4.02
CA LYS A 163 13.85 -10.92 5.19
C LYS A 163 14.53 -10.73 6.55
N SER A 164 15.86 -10.70 6.63
CA SER A 164 16.61 -10.53 7.88
C SER A 164 16.05 -9.37 8.71
N LYS A 165 15.97 -9.60 10.03
CA LYS A 165 15.43 -8.64 11.00
C LYS A 165 16.17 -7.29 10.98
N ARG A 166 17.39 -7.27 10.44
CA ARG A 166 18.21 -6.07 10.20
C ARG A 166 17.70 -5.19 9.06
N TYR A 167 16.92 -5.72 8.12
CA TYR A 167 16.54 -5.03 6.88
C TYR A 167 15.02 -4.91 6.67
N PHE A 168 14.18 -5.83 7.16
CA PHE A 168 12.73 -5.83 6.84
C PHE A 168 11.78 -5.82 8.07
N ASN A 169 12.30 -5.67 9.29
CA ASN A 169 11.49 -5.80 10.52
C ASN A 169 10.82 -4.49 10.98
N LYS A 170 10.21 -3.75 10.05
CA LYS A 170 9.21 -2.71 10.37
C LYS A 170 7.88 -2.98 9.66
N SER A 171 7.48 -4.26 9.56
CA SER A 171 6.13 -4.56 9.10
C SER A 171 5.14 -4.24 10.22
N ASN A 172 4.38 -3.16 10.06
CA ASN A 172 3.15 -2.91 10.85
C ASN A 172 2.04 -3.95 10.55
N LEU A 173 2.38 -5.06 9.88
CA LEU A 173 1.49 -6.12 9.48
C LEU A 173 1.57 -7.24 10.52
N SER A 174 0.51 -7.37 11.31
CA SER A 174 0.32 -8.52 12.20
C SER A 174 -0.57 -9.56 11.52
N TYR A 175 -0.17 -10.82 11.59
CA TYR A 175 -0.99 -11.94 11.12
C TYR A 175 -1.54 -12.72 12.30
N LYS A 176 -2.79 -13.18 12.20
CA LYS A 176 -3.42 -14.04 13.19
C LYS A 176 -4.34 -15.03 12.50
N SER A 177 -4.24 -16.30 12.89
CA SER A 177 -5.19 -17.33 12.47
C SER A 177 -6.36 -17.39 13.44
N PHE A 178 -7.57 -17.59 12.92
CA PHE A 178 -8.77 -17.84 13.73
C PHE A 178 -9.68 -18.84 13.02
N THR A 179 -10.66 -19.38 13.74
CA THR A 179 -11.63 -20.35 13.21
C THR A 179 -12.99 -19.68 13.10
N PHE A 180 -13.65 -19.82 11.96
CA PHE A 180 -14.92 -19.15 11.70
C PHE A 180 -15.92 -20.07 10.99
N LYS A 181 -17.20 -19.69 11.05
CA LYS A 181 -18.27 -20.21 10.18
C LYS A 181 -18.79 -19.06 9.32
N ILE A 182 -19.02 -19.32 8.04
CA ILE A 182 -19.56 -18.36 7.06
C ILE A 182 -20.89 -18.87 6.51
N ALA A 183 -21.83 -17.97 6.25
CA ALA A 183 -23.08 -18.28 5.58
C ALA A 183 -22.81 -18.76 4.13
N SER A 184 -23.61 -19.72 3.66
CA SER A 184 -23.47 -20.28 2.31
C SER A 184 -23.86 -19.30 1.20
N GLN A 185 -24.71 -18.32 1.51
CA GLN A 185 -25.20 -17.31 0.58
C GLN A 185 -24.89 -15.90 1.10
N PRO A 186 -24.59 -14.94 0.21
CA PRO A 186 -24.42 -13.55 0.61
C PRO A 186 -25.76 -12.96 1.04
N PHE A 187 -25.77 -12.13 2.07
CA PHE A 187 -26.96 -11.39 2.49
C PHE A 187 -27.14 -10.07 1.72
N SER A 188 -26.07 -9.61 1.06
CA SER A 188 -26.09 -8.39 0.25
C SER A 188 -25.06 -8.46 -0.87
N ALA A 189 -25.34 -7.78 -1.98
CA ALA A 189 -24.44 -7.62 -3.12
C ALA A 189 -24.40 -6.14 -3.51
N GLY A 190 -23.24 -5.51 -3.38
CA GLY A 190 -22.99 -4.17 -3.89
C GLY A 190 -22.55 -4.19 -5.36
N ALA A 191 -22.11 -3.04 -5.88
CA ALA A 191 -21.61 -2.94 -7.25
C ALA A 191 -20.33 -3.76 -7.50
N GLU A 192 -19.50 -3.97 -6.48
CA GLU A 192 -18.21 -4.64 -6.61
C GLU A 192 -18.05 -5.90 -5.75
N LYS A 193 -18.81 -6.04 -4.66
CA LYS A 193 -18.57 -7.05 -3.62
C LYS A 193 -19.86 -7.73 -3.16
N TYR A 194 -19.78 -9.03 -2.90
CA TYR A 194 -20.72 -9.76 -2.06
C TYR A 194 -20.38 -9.56 -0.58
N ALA A 195 -21.39 -9.58 0.28
CA ALA A 195 -21.25 -9.57 1.74
C ALA A 195 -21.93 -10.79 2.36
N TYR A 196 -21.21 -11.49 3.22
CA TYR A 196 -21.63 -12.71 3.91
C TYR A 196 -21.62 -12.50 5.41
N PHE A 197 -22.61 -13.05 6.12
CA PHE A 197 -22.52 -13.18 7.57
C PHE A 197 -21.54 -14.28 7.93
N ALA A 198 -20.74 -14.06 8.97
CA ALA A 198 -19.85 -15.06 9.54
C ALA A 198 -19.69 -14.86 11.05
N ARG A 199 -19.12 -15.85 11.74
CA ARG A 199 -18.84 -15.82 13.18
C ARG A 199 -17.46 -16.37 13.49
N ASP A 200 -16.70 -15.69 14.35
CA ASP A 200 -15.50 -16.24 14.98
C ASP A 200 -15.93 -17.16 16.13
N ILE A 201 -15.84 -18.47 15.91
CA ILE A 201 -16.36 -19.49 16.83
C ILE A 201 -15.43 -19.78 18.01
N LYS A 202 -14.20 -19.26 18.01
CA LYS A 202 -13.26 -19.45 19.14
C LYS A 202 -13.20 -18.24 20.07
N SER A 203 -13.66 -17.08 19.60
CA SER A 203 -13.84 -15.91 20.46
C SER A 203 -14.94 -16.14 21.52
N LYS A 204 -14.72 -15.66 22.74
CA LYS A 204 -15.71 -15.65 23.82
C LYS A 204 -15.96 -14.20 24.27
N PRO A 205 -17.18 -13.64 24.11
CA PRO A 205 -18.29 -14.20 23.34
C PRO A 205 -17.96 -14.36 21.85
N GLU A 206 -18.72 -15.18 21.14
CA GLU A 206 -18.58 -15.32 19.67
C GLU A 206 -18.77 -13.95 19.01
N LYS A 207 -17.83 -13.57 18.14
CA LYS A 207 -17.89 -12.29 17.42
C LYS A 207 -18.56 -12.49 16.08
N GLU A 208 -19.65 -11.74 15.86
CA GLU A 208 -20.28 -11.63 14.56
C GLU A 208 -19.44 -10.74 13.63
N ILE A 209 -19.17 -11.26 12.44
CA ILE A 209 -18.34 -10.61 11.43
C ILE A 209 -19.07 -10.60 10.08
N VAL A 210 -18.72 -9.63 9.25
CA VAL A 210 -19.10 -9.58 7.83
C VAL A 210 -17.85 -9.89 7.02
N MET A 211 -17.96 -10.88 6.13
CA MET A 211 -16.92 -11.22 5.15
C MET A 211 -17.34 -10.69 3.79
N LYS A 212 -16.47 -9.97 3.10
CA LYS A 212 -16.75 -9.42 1.76
C LYS A 212 -15.79 -9.96 0.71
N GLU A 213 -16.34 -10.31 -0.44
CA GLU A 213 -15.63 -10.91 -1.57
C GLU A 213 -15.96 -10.15 -2.85
N TYR A 214 -14.96 -9.88 -3.70
CA TYR A 214 -15.17 -9.19 -4.98
C TYR A 214 -15.92 -10.08 -6.00
N LEU A 215 -16.91 -9.50 -6.69
CA LEU A 215 -17.76 -10.15 -7.69
C LEU A 215 -16.98 -10.70 -8.90
N LYS A 216 -15.99 -9.94 -9.37
CA LYS A 216 -15.15 -10.27 -10.52
C LYS A 216 -13.70 -10.36 -10.09
N VAL A 217 -13.25 -11.58 -9.82
CA VAL A 217 -11.84 -11.87 -9.57
C VAL A 217 -11.18 -12.15 -10.92
N GLY A 218 -10.57 -11.14 -11.54
CA GLY A 218 -9.73 -11.36 -12.73
C GLY A 218 -8.56 -12.30 -12.37
N ARG A 219 -8.12 -13.14 -13.32
CA ARG A 219 -7.12 -14.21 -13.10
C ARG A 219 -5.83 -13.76 -12.41
N ASN A 220 -5.45 -12.47 -12.48
CA ASN A 220 -4.14 -11.96 -12.06
C ASN A 220 -4.15 -10.78 -11.05
N LYS A 221 -5.30 -10.38 -10.45
CA LYS A 221 -5.38 -9.21 -9.53
C LYS A 221 -6.17 -9.46 -8.25
N SER A 222 -6.23 -10.72 -7.79
CA SER A 222 -7.13 -11.08 -6.70
C SER A 222 -6.68 -10.49 -5.37
N PHE A 223 -5.39 -10.51 -5.05
CA PHE A 223 -4.85 -10.13 -3.74
C PHE A 223 -4.67 -8.62 -3.56
N GLU A 224 -4.14 -7.95 -4.58
CA GLU A 224 -3.81 -6.51 -4.56
C GLU A 224 -5.05 -5.66 -4.30
N ARG A 225 -6.20 -6.04 -4.90
CA ARG A 225 -7.47 -5.33 -4.68
C ARG A 225 -7.94 -5.40 -3.23
N TYR A 226 -7.71 -6.50 -2.52
CA TYR A 226 -8.05 -6.54 -1.09
C TYR A 226 -7.05 -5.75 -0.25
N LEU A 227 -5.77 -5.69 -0.64
CA LEU A 227 -4.80 -4.80 0.01
C LEU A 227 -5.18 -3.33 -0.16
N GLU A 228 -5.58 -2.92 -1.37
CA GLU A 228 -6.10 -1.58 -1.65
C GLU A 228 -7.34 -1.27 -0.79
N ALA A 229 -8.29 -2.20 -0.68
CA ALA A 229 -9.48 -2.02 0.15
C ALA A 229 -9.14 -1.86 1.65
N VAL A 230 -8.18 -2.63 2.16
CA VAL A 230 -7.68 -2.51 3.53
C VAL A 230 -6.93 -1.19 3.72
N GLU A 231 -6.12 -0.76 2.75
CA GLU A 231 -5.43 0.54 2.76
C GLU A 231 -6.44 1.69 2.87
N VAL A 232 -7.45 1.71 1.99
CA VAL A 232 -8.51 2.73 1.98
C VAL A 232 -9.21 2.82 3.33
N SER A 233 -9.62 1.67 3.88
CA SER A 233 -10.30 1.60 5.18
C SER A 233 -9.40 2.06 6.33
N THR A 234 -8.11 1.70 6.29
CA THR A 234 -7.12 2.09 7.31
C THR A 234 -6.86 3.59 7.29
N VAL A 235 -6.74 4.19 6.10
CA VAL A 235 -6.57 5.65 5.94
C VAL A 235 -7.80 6.39 6.45
N ALA A 236 -9.01 5.94 6.10
CA ALA A 236 -10.25 6.53 6.60
C ALA A 236 -10.37 6.46 8.12
N HIS A 237 -10.07 5.30 8.72
CA HIS A 237 -10.04 5.12 10.18
C HIS A 237 -9.02 6.03 10.87
N PHE A 238 -7.82 6.17 10.30
CA PHE A 238 -6.81 7.10 10.82
C PHE A 238 -7.31 8.54 10.80
N LEU A 239 -7.87 8.99 9.67
CA LEU A 239 -8.38 10.36 9.51
C LEU A 239 -9.58 10.62 10.42
N SER A 240 -10.45 9.64 10.61
CA SER A 240 -11.58 9.75 11.55
C SER A 240 -11.11 9.86 12.99
N THR A 241 -10.04 9.13 13.36
CA THR A 241 -9.39 9.30 14.68
C THR A 241 -8.86 10.73 14.85
N LYS A 242 -8.22 11.31 13.83
CA LYS A 242 -7.74 12.70 13.87
C LYS A 242 -8.87 13.71 13.95
N PHE A 243 -9.96 13.50 13.21
CA PHE A 243 -11.17 14.29 13.29
C PHE A 243 -11.76 14.26 14.70
N ASN A 244 -11.91 13.07 15.29
CA ASN A 244 -12.54 12.88 16.59
C ASN A 244 -11.79 13.58 17.74
N LEU A 245 -10.45 13.67 17.68
CA LEU A 245 -9.65 14.45 18.64
C LEU A 245 -10.04 15.94 18.68
N ILE A 246 -10.50 16.48 17.55
CA ILE A 246 -10.96 17.86 17.42
C ILE A 246 -12.46 17.95 17.73
N ALA A 247 -13.24 16.98 17.25
CA ALA A 247 -14.68 16.92 17.43
C ALA A 247 -15.07 16.87 18.91
N GLU A 248 -14.38 16.05 19.70
CA GLU A 248 -14.61 15.93 21.15
C GLU A 248 -14.43 17.26 21.89
N LYS A 249 -13.39 18.03 21.54
CA LYS A 249 -13.14 19.35 22.14
C LYS A 249 -14.15 20.42 21.74
N LYS A 250 -14.89 20.19 20.66
CA LYS A 250 -15.81 21.17 20.05
C LYS A 250 -17.27 20.73 20.14
N ASN A 251 -17.56 19.65 20.87
CA ASN A 251 -18.87 19.04 21.00
C ASN A 251 -19.53 18.79 19.62
N ILE A 252 -18.76 18.17 18.72
CA ILE A 252 -19.21 17.72 17.40
C ILE A 252 -19.37 16.20 17.45
N SER A 253 -20.43 15.68 16.83
CA SER A 253 -20.67 14.25 16.64
C SER A 253 -19.43 13.51 16.13
N LYS A 254 -19.13 12.35 16.72
CA LYS A 254 -17.97 11.53 16.33
C LYS A 254 -18.24 10.80 15.03
N VAL A 255 -17.20 10.66 14.22
CA VAL A 255 -17.19 9.86 12.98
C VAL A 255 -16.17 8.75 13.16
N ASN A 256 -16.61 7.51 13.13
CA ASN A 256 -15.75 6.33 13.29
C ASN A 256 -15.82 5.45 12.05
N PHE A 257 -14.73 4.79 11.72
CA PHE A 257 -14.71 3.72 10.71
C PHE A 257 -14.38 2.38 11.34
N LEU A 258 -15.01 1.32 10.85
CA LEU A 258 -14.64 -0.05 11.21
C LEU A 258 -13.19 -0.35 10.82
N GLU A 259 -12.52 -1.14 11.65
CA GLU A 259 -11.24 -1.73 11.29
C GLU A 259 -11.46 -2.91 10.36
N VAL A 260 -10.96 -2.80 9.14
CA VAL A 260 -11.05 -3.84 8.11
C VAL A 260 -9.76 -4.63 8.08
N LYS A 261 -9.87 -5.96 7.98
CA LYS A 261 -8.72 -6.88 7.91
C LYS A 261 -8.77 -7.73 6.66
N LEU A 262 -7.59 -8.11 6.17
CA LEU A 262 -7.46 -9.09 5.10
C LEU A 262 -7.54 -10.52 5.67
N LEU A 263 -8.36 -11.36 5.05
CA LEU A 263 -8.45 -12.78 5.36
C LEU A 263 -8.15 -13.60 4.11
N ARG A 264 -7.20 -14.53 4.22
CA ARG A 264 -6.93 -15.55 3.21
C ARG A 264 -7.49 -16.89 3.67
N VAL A 265 -8.27 -17.54 2.80
CA VAL A 265 -8.83 -18.88 3.01
C VAL A 265 -8.44 -19.73 1.82
N CYS A 266 -7.44 -20.61 1.99
CA CYS A 266 -6.82 -21.35 0.90
C CYS A 266 -6.35 -20.39 -0.24
N ASN A 267 -7.00 -20.47 -1.40
CA ASN A 267 -6.71 -19.63 -2.58
C ASN A 267 -7.73 -18.48 -2.77
N ARG A 268 -8.59 -18.23 -1.78
CA ARG A 268 -9.56 -17.13 -1.79
C ARG A 268 -9.16 -16.06 -0.78
N TYR A 269 -9.61 -14.84 -1.04
CA TYR A 269 -9.36 -13.67 -0.21
C TYR A 269 -10.67 -12.98 0.12
N TYR A 270 -10.73 -12.38 1.31
CA TYR A 270 -11.88 -11.63 1.82
C TYR A 270 -11.37 -10.40 2.58
N THR A 271 -12.15 -9.32 2.59
CA THR A 271 -12.06 -8.34 3.69
C THR A 271 -13.02 -8.75 4.80
N ILE A 272 -12.61 -8.60 6.06
CA ILE A 272 -13.45 -8.88 7.23
C ILE A 272 -13.59 -7.64 8.12
N GLU A 273 -14.77 -7.47 8.67
CA GLU A 273 -15.11 -6.36 9.57
C GLU A 273 -16.21 -6.80 10.58
N PRO A 274 -16.38 -6.10 11.71
CA PRO A 274 -17.50 -6.35 12.61
C PRO A 274 -18.85 -6.15 11.94
N LYS A 275 -19.85 -6.98 12.29
CA LYS A 275 -21.22 -6.78 11.84
C LYS A 275 -21.84 -5.54 12.48
N LEU A 276 -22.50 -4.72 11.67
CA LEU A 276 -23.29 -3.58 12.12
C LEU A 276 -24.72 -4.03 12.47
N ASN A 277 -25.24 -3.59 13.63
CA ASN A 277 -26.52 -4.02 14.19
C ASN A 277 -27.59 -2.91 14.16
N ALA A 278 -27.65 -2.16 13.05
CA ALA A 278 -28.65 -1.12 12.84
C ALA A 278 -28.92 -0.92 11.34
N GLU A 279 -29.88 -0.06 11.02
CA GLU A 279 -30.21 0.29 9.64
C GLU A 279 -28.99 0.90 8.92
N TYR A 280 -28.55 0.23 7.86
CA TYR A 280 -27.44 0.67 7.03
C TYR A 280 -27.89 1.80 6.10
N LYS A 281 -27.14 2.90 6.11
CA LYS A 281 -27.43 4.13 5.36
C LYS A 281 -26.20 4.54 4.54
N ARG A 282 -26.44 5.01 3.31
CA ARG A 282 -25.45 5.75 2.51
C ARG A 282 -25.78 7.23 2.60
N PHE A 283 -24.79 8.05 2.98
CA PHE A 283 -24.97 9.50 3.20
C PHE A 283 -24.49 10.32 2.01
N ASN A 284 -23.36 9.94 1.43
CA ASN A 284 -22.88 10.43 0.15
C ASN A 284 -22.21 9.32 -0.66
N SER A 285 -21.89 9.60 -1.92
CA SER A 285 -21.18 8.69 -2.82
C SER A 285 -19.84 9.28 -3.28
N ASN A 286 -18.99 8.42 -3.85
CA ASN A 286 -17.79 8.85 -4.58
C ASN A 286 -18.10 9.47 -5.96
N THR A 287 -19.37 9.66 -6.31
CA THR A 287 -19.80 10.37 -7.52
C THR A 287 -20.29 11.79 -7.22
N GLY A 288 -20.13 12.26 -5.98
CA GLY A 288 -20.56 13.59 -5.53
C GLY A 288 -22.04 13.68 -5.14
N VAL A 289 -22.78 12.57 -5.18
CA VAL A 289 -24.21 12.55 -4.82
C VAL A 289 -24.35 12.48 -3.30
N ILE A 290 -25.06 13.45 -2.70
CA ILE A 290 -25.42 13.44 -1.28
C ILE A 290 -26.84 12.86 -1.16
N SER A 291 -26.94 11.59 -0.78
CA SER A 291 -28.22 10.88 -0.63
C SER A 291 -28.92 11.21 0.69
N LYS A 292 -28.17 11.47 1.76
CA LYS A 292 -28.72 11.87 3.06
C LYS A 292 -27.79 12.86 3.75
N LEU A 293 -28.18 14.12 3.76
CA LEU A 293 -27.35 15.19 4.31
C LEU A 293 -27.17 15.04 5.83
N ARG A 294 -25.91 14.94 6.24
CA ARG A 294 -25.46 15.07 7.63
C ARG A 294 -24.29 16.04 7.67
N HIS A 295 -24.48 17.21 8.29
CA HIS A 295 -23.47 18.26 8.32
C HIS A 295 -22.12 17.78 8.86
N THR A 296 -22.12 16.88 9.86
CA THR A 296 -20.90 16.30 10.43
C THR A 296 -20.13 15.47 9.41
N LEU A 297 -20.82 14.69 8.58
CA LEU A 297 -20.20 13.83 7.58
C LEU A 297 -19.63 14.64 6.41
N GLU A 298 -20.35 15.67 5.97
CA GLU A 298 -19.83 16.60 4.96
C GLU A 298 -18.64 17.40 5.48
N ALA A 299 -18.68 17.83 6.75
CA ALA A 299 -17.56 18.50 7.39
C ALA A 299 -16.37 17.54 7.62
N PHE A 300 -16.61 16.25 7.85
CA PHE A 300 -15.56 15.23 7.92
C PHE A 300 -14.86 15.06 6.57
N ALA A 301 -15.60 14.93 5.46
CA ALA A 301 -15.01 14.87 4.12
C ALA A 301 -14.12 16.09 3.86
N HIS A 302 -14.63 17.31 4.12
CA HIS A 302 -13.85 18.54 4.01
C HIS A 302 -12.63 18.56 4.93
N PHE A 303 -12.77 18.13 6.19
CA PHE A 303 -11.65 18.00 7.10
C PHE A 303 -10.55 17.09 6.52
N THR A 304 -10.89 15.97 5.86
CA THR A 304 -9.87 15.09 5.26
C THR A 304 -9.10 15.77 4.14
N TYR A 305 -9.78 16.59 3.32
CA TYR A 305 -9.15 17.40 2.29
C TYR A 305 -8.18 18.42 2.89
N GLU A 306 -8.63 19.19 3.88
CA GLU A 306 -7.80 20.23 4.51
C GLU A 306 -6.63 19.63 5.32
N TYR A 307 -6.90 18.61 6.13
CA TYR A 307 -5.90 17.94 6.96
C TYR A 307 -4.76 17.35 6.13
N THR A 308 -5.08 16.87 4.92
CA THR A 308 -4.11 16.32 3.97
C THR A 308 -3.58 17.35 2.98
N LYS A 309 -3.88 18.65 3.19
CA LYS A 309 -3.44 19.77 2.33
C LYS A 309 -3.79 19.56 0.86
N GLY A 310 -5.00 19.05 0.61
CA GLY A 310 -5.53 18.75 -0.72
C GLY A 310 -5.00 17.47 -1.37
N TYR A 311 -4.24 16.65 -0.65
CA TYR A 311 -3.72 15.39 -1.20
C TYR A 311 -4.83 14.37 -1.48
N LEU A 312 -5.83 14.26 -0.61
CA LEU A 312 -6.94 13.34 -0.77
C LEU A 312 -8.23 13.83 -0.11
N VAL A 313 -9.36 13.22 -0.46
CA VAL A 313 -10.65 13.37 0.24
C VAL A 313 -11.31 12.01 0.42
N VAL A 314 -11.85 11.75 1.61
CA VAL A 314 -12.64 10.55 1.90
C VAL A 314 -14.10 10.79 1.50
N CYS A 315 -14.64 9.88 0.70
CA CYS A 315 -16.01 9.91 0.17
C CYS A 315 -16.68 8.55 0.36
N ASP A 316 -17.88 8.38 -0.20
CA ASP A 316 -18.73 7.20 -0.04
C ASP A 316 -18.99 6.88 1.44
N LEU A 317 -19.41 7.89 2.19
CA LEU A 317 -19.69 7.79 3.61
C LEU A 317 -20.97 6.99 3.82
N GLN A 318 -20.83 5.78 4.35
CA GLN A 318 -21.91 4.82 4.54
C GLN A 318 -21.68 3.94 5.77
N GLY A 319 -22.76 3.48 6.40
CA GLY A 319 -22.72 2.69 7.63
C GLY A 319 -23.96 2.92 8.47
N ILE A 320 -23.78 3.01 9.79
CA ILE A 320 -24.89 3.24 10.73
C ILE A 320 -24.75 4.58 11.45
N GLU A 321 -25.90 5.11 11.82
CA GLU A 321 -26.06 6.29 12.66
C GLU A 321 -26.59 5.81 14.01
N ILE A 322 -25.85 6.10 15.07
CA ILE A 322 -26.17 5.75 16.44
C ILE A 322 -26.74 7.00 17.09
N THR A 323 -28.06 7.04 17.24
CA THR A 323 -28.78 8.08 17.97
C THR A 323 -28.85 7.74 19.46
N ASP A 324 -29.12 8.72 20.30
CA ASP A 324 -29.53 8.51 21.70
C ASP A 324 -28.47 7.90 22.65
N LYS A 325 -27.18 8.16 22.42
CA LYS A 325 -26.17 7.95 23.47
C LYS A 325 -26.30 9.03 24.54
N LEU A 326 -26.75 8.65 25.73
CA LEU A 326 -26.60 9.44 26.95
C LEU A 326 -25.10 9.52 27.29
N LEU A 327 -24.48 10.68 27.05
CA LEU A 327 -23.20 11.01 27.67
C LEU A 327 -23.48 11.92 28.87
N THR A 328 -23.13 11.46 30.07
CA THR A 328 -23.24 12.24 31.29
C THR A 328 -21.94 13.03 31.49
N PHE A 329 -21.99 14.36 31.39
CA PHE A 329 -20.86 15.23 31.74
C PHE A 329 -21.32 16.28 32.74
N GLN A 330 -20.74 16.27 33.94
CA GLN A 330 -21.09 17.20 35.03
C GLN A 330 -22.60 17.22 35.37
N GLY A 331 -23.29 16.08 35.25
CA GLY A 331 -24.73 15.97 35.52
C GLY A 331 -25.65 16.47 34.41
N ILE A 332 -25.11 16.84 33.24
CA ILE A 332 -25.89 17.21 32.05
C ILE A 332 -25.87 16.04 31.07
N GLU A 333 -27.05 15.56 30.69
CA GLU A 333 -27.24 14.59 29.62
C GLU A 333 -27.11 15.31 28.27
N VAL A 334 -26.07 14.98 27.50
CA VAL A 334 -25.94 15.46 26.13
C VAL A 334 -26.19 14.29 25.20
N VAL A 335 -27.26 14.39 24.41
CA VAL A 335 -27.52 13.47 23.30
C VAL A 335 -26.60 13.87 22.15
N THR A 336 -25.68 12.99 21.77
CA THR A 336 -24.85 13.20 20.58
C THR A 336 -24.98 12.04 19.62
N ASP A 337 -25.32 12.33 18.38
CA ASP A 337 -25.26 11.34 17.31
C ASP A 337 -23.80 10.89 17.10
N GLU A 338 -23.58 9.59 16.92
CA GLU A 338 -22.31 9.04 16.48
C GLU A 338 -22.49 8.27 15.16
N PHE A 339 -21.47 8.35 14.30
CA PHE A 339 -21.45 7.60 13.05
C PHE A 339 -20.45 6.46 13.14
N LEU A 340 -20.86 5.27 12.70
CA LEU A 340 -19.98 4.12 12.53
C LEU A 340 -20.06 3.65 11.08
N LEU A 341 -19.03 3.98 10.32
CA LEU A 341 -18.96 3.87 8.88
C LEU A 341 -18.06 2.72 8.42
N THR A 342 -18.23 2.29 7.17
CA THR A 342 -17.40 1.27 6.52
C THR A 342 -17.40 1.46 5.00
N ASP A 343 -16.54 0.71 4.29
CA ASP A 343 -16.38 0.75 2.83
C ASP A 343 -16.30 2.18 2.25
N PRO A 344 -15.38 3.04 2.72
CA PRO A 344 -15.20 4.35 2.10
C PRO A 344 -14.57 4.24 0.72
N ALA A 345 -14.65 5.33 -0.03
CA ALA A 345 -13.81 5.60 -1.19
C ALA A 345 -12.87 6.77 -0.90
N ILE A 346 -11.77 6.86 -1.66
CA ILE A 346 -10.84 8.00 -1.55
C ILE A 346 -10.55 8.53 -2.94
N HIS A 347 -10.74 9.83 -3.14
CA HIS A 347 -10.15 10.54 -4.27
C HIS A 347 -8.79 11.10 -3.84
N CYS A 348 -7.76 10.87 -4.65
CA CYS A 348 -6.39 11.27 -4.33
C CYS A 348 -5.71 11.86 -5.55
N ILE A 349 -4.84 12.85 -5.36
CA ILE A 349 -4.08 13.44 -6.47
C ILE A 349 -3.17 12.43 -7.18
N ASN A 350 -2.80 11.34 -6.50
CA ASN A 350 -2.06 10.22 -7.10
C ASN A 350 -3.06 9.17 -7.63
N PRO A 351 -3.16 8.98 -8.96
CA PRO A 351 -4.12 8.07 -9.57
C PRO A 351 -3.78 6.57 -9.35
N LEU A 352 -2.57 6.25 -8.90
CA LEU A 352 -2.13 4.87 -8.66
C LEU A 352 -2.47 4.35 -7.26
N ARG A 353 -3.02 5.20 -6.38
CA ARG A 353 -3.41 4.81 -5.02
C ARG A 353 -4.91 4.55 -4.90
N PHE A 354 -5.29 3.76 -3.91
CA PHE A 354 -6.68 3.58 -3.46
C PHE A 354 -7.63 2.88 -4.45
N GLY A 355 -7.07 2.15 -5.41
CA GLY A 355 -7.83 1.26 -6.30
C GLY A 355 -8.82 1.99 -7.23
N GLY A 356 -9.73 1.21 -7.82
CA GLY A 356 -10.61 1.65 -8.90
C GLY A 356 -11.67 2.70 -8.54
N THR A 357 -11.91 2.96 -7.25
CA THR A 357 -12.86 3.99 -6.79
C THR A 357 -12.24 5.40 -6.74
N ASN A 358 -10.92 5.50 -6.94
CA ASN A 358 -10.20 6.77 -7.00
C ASN A 358 -10.36 7.43 -8.39
N ILE A 359 -11.14 8.51 -8.45
CA ILE A 359 -11.35 9.32 -9.67
C ILE A 359 -10.28 10.43 -9.79
N GLY A 360 -9.24 10.40 -8.96
CA GLY A 360 -8.09 11.28 -9.05
C GLY A 360 -8.40 12.73 -8.67
N LYS A 361 -7.61 13.66 -9.22
CA LYS A 361 -7.86 15.11 -9.12
C LYS A 361 -9.24 15.52 -9.62
N LYS A 362 -9.76 14.82 -10.64
CA LYS A 362 -11.11 15.05 -11.17
C LYS A 362 -12.16 14.80 -10.09
N GLY A 363 -12.03 13.70 -9.36
CA GLY A 363 -12.92 13.39 -8.23
C GLY A 363 -12.89 14.46 -7.14
N ILE A 364 -11.69 14.96 -6.79
CA ILE A 364 -11.53 16.04 -5.82
C ILE A 364 -12.23 17.32 -6.31
N ASN A 365 -11.92 17.77 -7.52
CA ASN A 365 -12.37 19.07 -8.01
C ASN A 365 -13.85 19.07 -8.39
N GLU A 366 -14.29 18.10 -9.18
CA GLU A 366 -15.62 18.11 -9.81
C GLU A 366 -16.68 17.40 -8.96
N LEU A 367 -16.29 16.39 -8.17
CA LEU A 367 -17.26 15.59 -7.41
C LEU A 367 -17.35 16.03 -5.95
N PHE A 368 -16.23 16.44 -5.35
CA PHE A 368 -16.21 16.96 -3.98
C PHE A 368 -16.28 18.49 -3.93
N LEU A 369 -15.25 19.22 -4.38
CA LEU A 369 -15.15 20.67 -4.17
C LEU A 369 -16.33 21.42 -4.80
N ALA A 370 -16.68 21.13 -6.05
CA ALA A 370 -17.79 21.81 -6.73
C ALA A 370 -19.17 21.63 -6.06
N ASN A 371 -19.36 20.52 -5.32
CA ASN A 371 -20.63 20.16 -4.70
C ASN A 371 -20.67 20.42 -3.19
N HIS A 372 -19.52 20.57 -2.53
CA HIS A 372 -19.45 20.79 -1.10
C HIS A 372 -19.92 22.20 -0.75
N ARG A 373 -20.82 22.29 0.24
CA ARG A 373 -21.20 23.57 0.84
C ARG A 373 -20.77 23.59 2.30
N CYS A 374 -19.87 24.51 2.63
CA CYS A 374 -19.39 24.68 4.00
C CYS A 374 -20.57 24.93 4.95
N ASN A 375 -20.64 24.13 6.02
CA ASN A 375 -21.68 24.24 7.04
C ASN A 375 -21.09 24.73 8.38
N ASP A 376 -21.92 24.87 9.40
CA ASP A 376 -21.49 25.40 10.69
C ASP A 376 -20.45 24.52 11.41
N ILE A 377 -20.39 23.22 11.09
CA ILE A 377 -19.36 22.33 11.61
C ILE A 377 -18.02 22.62 10.91
N CYS A 378 -18.01 22.86 9.60
CA CYS A 378 -16.82 23.33 8.88
C CYS A 378 -16.25 24.61 9.51
N LYS A 379 -17.13 25.58 9.83
CA LYS A 379 -16.76 26.83 10.52
C LYS A 379 -16.23 26.56 11.94
N LYS A 380 -16.89 25.70 12.72
CA LYS A 380 -16.43 25.31 14.07
C LYS A 380 -15.05 24.67 14.03
N LEU A 381 -14.77 23.86 13.00
CA LEU A 381 -13.47 23.22 12.76
C LEU A 381 -12.40 24.20 12.24
N LYS A 382 -12.79 25.43 11.88
CA LYS A 382 -11.93 26.46 11.25
C LYS A 382 -11.32 25.99 9.93
N LEU A 383 -12.08 25.24 9.13
CA LEU A 383 -11.67 24.84 7.80
C LEU A 383 -11.71 26.04 6.84
N SER A 384 -10.82 26.05 5.86
CA SER A 384 -10.82 27.03 4.79
C SER A 384 -12.14 26.99 4.03
N HIS A 385 -12.63 28.13 3.56
CA HIS A 385 -13.85 28.14 2.77
C HIS A 385 -13.58 27.51 1.39
N VAL A 386 -14.23 26.38 1.09
CA VAL A 386 -14.30 25.79 -0.25
C VAL A 386 -15.70 26.03 -0.82
N GLN A 387 -15.76 26.28 -2.13
CA GLN A 387 -16.89 26.96 -2.79
C GLN A 387 -17.82 25.99 -3.50
#